data_AF-C6GJJ3-F1
#
_entry.id   AF-C6GJJ3-F1
#
_cell.length_a   1.000
_cell.length_b   1.000
_cell.length_c   1.000
_cell.angle_alpha   90.00
_cell.angle_beta   90.00
_cell.angle_gamma   90.00
#
_symmetry.space_group_name_H-M   'P 1'
#
loop_
_entity.id
_entity.type
_entity.pdbx_description
1 polymer ?
#
loop_
_entity_poly.entity_id
_entity_poly.type
_entity_poly.pdbx_seq_one_letter_code
_entity_poly.pdbx_strand_id
1 'polypeptide(L)' 'PPPTTPEWVKFCRQLFGGFSMLLWIGAVLCFLAHGILVATEDEPNNDNLYLGVVLSTVVIITGCFSYYQ' A
#
# COMPACT_ATOMS: atom_id res chain seq x y z
N PRO A 1 -24.89 24.21 11.57
CA PRO A 1 -23.47 23.78 11.72
C PRO A 1 -22.82 23.56 10.35
N PRO A 2 -21.65 24.15 10.06
CA PRO A 2 -20.98 23.94 8.78
C PRO A 2 -20.62 22.45 8.64
N PRO A 3 -20.79 21.85 7.45
CA PRO A 3 -20.48 20.44 7.25
C PRO A 3 -18.98 20.21 7.46
N THR A 4 -18.62 19.54 8.54
CA THR A 4 -17.25 19.11 8.81
C THR A 4 -16.99 17.82 8.04
N THR A 5 -15.95 17.82 7.20
CA THR A 5 -15.47 16.59 6.59
C THR A 5 -14.87 15.69 7.68
N PRO A 6 -15.18 14.38 7.69
CA PRO A 6 -14.63 13.46 8.68
C PRO A 6 -13.10 13.37 8.55
N GLU A 7 -12.40 13.21 9.67
CA GLU A 7 -10.94 13.12 9.68
C GLU A 7 -10.42 11.89 8.91
N TRP A 8 -11.15 10.77 8.96
CA TRP A 8 -10.82 9.59 8.16
C TRP A 8 -10.87 9.88 6.64
N VAL A 9 -11.79 10.75 6.19
CA VAL A 9 -11.88 11.15 4.77
C VAL A 9 -10.69 12.03 4.39
N LYS A 10 -10.22 12.91 5.29
CA LYS A 10 -9.01 13.72 5.06
C LYS A 10 -7.76 12.84 5.01
N PHE A 11 -7.65 11.86 5.90
CA PHE A 11 -6.55 10.89 5.90
C PHE A 11 -6.53 10.04 4.62
N CYS A 12 -7.68 9.52 4.18
CA CYS A 12 -7.79 8.81 2.91
C CYS A 12 -7.37 9.70 1.72
N ARG A 13 -7.77 10.97 1.70
CA ARG A 13 -7.34 11.90 0.64
C ARG A 13 -5.82 12.08 0.60
N GLN A 14 -5.15 12.06 1.76
CA GLN A 14 -3.70 12.14 1.86
C GLN A 14 -3.00 10.83 1.44
N LEU A 15 -3.58 9.68 1.79
CA LEU A 15 -3.10 8.34 1.40
C LEU A 15 -3.19 8.05 -0.10
N PHE A 16 -4.12 8.68 -0.82
CA PHE A 16 -4.29 8.54 -2.27
C PHE A 16 -3.77 9.76 -3.07
N GLY A 17 -3.06 10.69 -2.42
CA GLY A 17 -2.48 11.87 -3.05
C GLY A 17 -1.08 11.61 -3.64
N GLY A 18 -0.89 11.92 -4.93
CA GLY A 18 0.44 11.99 -5.56
C GLY A 18 1.23 10.67 -5.57
N PHE A 19 2.33 10.63 -4.82
CA PHE A 19 3.31 9.54 -4.82
C PHE A 19 2.81 8.25 -4.15
N SER A 20 1.92 8.36 -3.17
CA SER A 20 1.36 7.20 -2.44
C SER A 20 0.51 6.28 -3.33
N MET A 21 -0.10 6.80 -4.40
CA MET A 21 -0.82 5.97 -5.38
C MET A 21 0.14 5.09 -6.18
N LEU A 22 1.32 5.58 -6.57
CA LEU A 22 2.32 4.80 -7.29
C LEU A 22 2.82 3.63 -6.43
N LEU A 23 3.02 3.88 -5.13
CA LEU A 23 3.45 2.84 -4.20
C LEU A 23 2.34 1.82 -3.91
N TRP A 24 1.08 2.24 -3.80
CA TRP A 24 -0.06 1.32 -3.69
C TRP A 24 -0.19 0.41 -4.92
N ILE A 25 -0.04 0.97 -6.12
CA ILE A 25 -0.02 0.19 -7.37
C ILE A 25 1.15 -0.80 -7.37
N GLY A 26 2.34 -0.38 -6.94
CA GLY A 26 3.51 -1.25 -6.80
C GLY A 26 3.33 -2.38 -5.80
N ALA A 27 2.69 -2.11 -4.66
CA ALA A 27 2.37 -3.13 -3.65
C ALA A 27 1.35 -4.15 -4.17
N VAL A 28 0.29 -3.71 -4.85
CA VAL A 28 -0.71 -4.59 -5.47
C VAL A 28 -0.07 -5.46 -6.57
N LEU A 29 0.82 -4.88 -7.38
CA LEU A 29 1.59 -5.63 -8.38
C LEU A 29 2.49 -6.70 -7.75
N CYS A 30 3.14 -6.42 -6.62
CA CYS A 30 3.96 -7.42 -5.92
C CYS A 30 3.12 -8.57 -5.35
N PHE A 31 1.94 -8.27 -4.79
CA PHE A 31 1.01 -9.32 -4.33
C PHE A 31 0.45 -10.15 -5.49
N LEU A 32 0.12 -9.54 -6.62
CA LEU A 32 -0.31 -10.26 -7.83
C LEU A 32 0.79 -11.16 -8.40
N ALA A 33 2.02 -10.66 -8.48
CA ALA A 33 3.17 -11.42 -8.97
C ALA A 33 3.46 -12.63 -8.05
N HIS A 34 3.38 -12.43 -6.73
CA HIS A 34 3.52 -13.54 -5.79
C HIS A 34 2.37 -14.55 -5.91
N GLY A 35 1.13 -14.08 -6.06
CA GLY A 35 -0.03 -14.95 -6.28
C GLY A 35 0.08 -15.80 -7.55
N ILE A 36 0.66 -15.24 -8.62
CA ILE A 36 0.95 -15.99 -9.86
C ILE A 36 2.06 -17.01 -9.60
N LEU A 37 3.16 -16.64 -8.93
CA LEU A 37 4.25 -17.57 -8.60
C LEU A 37 3.76 -18.78 -7.80
N VAL A 38 2.95 -18.55 -6.77
CA VAL A 38 2.35 -19.62 -5.94
C VAL A 38 1.42 -20.52 -6.76
N ALA A 39 0.80 -20.00 -7.83
CA ALA A 39 -0.06 -20.79 -8.71
C ALA A 39 0.72 -21.57 -9.79
N THR A 40 1.95 -21.17 -10.13
CA THR A 40 2.75 -21.79 -11.20
C THR A 40 3.94 -22.62 -10.72
N GLU A 41 4.46 -22.40 -9.51
CA GLU A 41 5.60 -23.13 -8.95
C GLU A 41 5.19 -23.94 -7.71
N ASP A 42 5.64 -25.21 -7.64
CA ASP A 42 5.40 -26.10 -6.49
C ASP A 42 6.20 -25.70 -5.22
N GLU A 43 7.34 -25.01 -5.40
CA GLU A 43 8.14 -24.41 -4.31
C GLU A 43 8.32 -22.90 -4.52
N PRO A 44 7.26 -22.09 -4.30
CA PRO A 44 7.32 -20.66 -4.54
C PRO A 44 8.27 -19.99 -3.55
N ASN A 45 9.24 -19.24 -4.09
CA ASN A 45 10.16 -18.46 -3.25
C ASN A 45 9.39 -17.31 -2.54
N ASN A 46 9.48 -17.28 -1.20
CA ASN A 46 8.76 -16.32 -0.36
C ASN A 46 9.28 -14.88 -0.46
N ASP A 47 10.39 -14.64 -1.17
CA ASP A 47 10.99 -13.31 -1.37
C ASP A 47 9.98 -12.26 -1.85
N ASN A 48 9.09 -12.61 -2.79
CA ASN A 48 8.07 -11.69 -3.31
C ASN A 48 6.99 -11.35 -2.28
N LEU A 49 6.72 -12.26 -1.34
CA LEU A 49 5.78 -12.04 -0.22
C LEU A 49 6.39 -11.04 0.78
N TYR A 50 7.66 -11.24 1.15
CA TYR A 50 8.40 -10.29 1.99
C TYR A 50 8.52 -8.92 1.34
N LEU A 51 8.82 -8.87 0.04
CA LEU A 51 8.92 -7.61 -0.70
C LEU A 51 7.58 -6.86 -0.72
N GLY A 52 6.46 -7.58 -0.93
CA GLY A 52 5.10 -7.03 -0.83
C GLY A 52 4.77 -6.47 0.55
N VAL A 53 5.09 -7.20 1.62
CA VAL A 53 4.85 -6.77 3.01
C VAL A 53 5.69 -5.54 3.37
N VAL A 54 6.97 -5.51 2.98
CA VAL A 54 7.87 -4.36 3.21
C VAL A 54 7.34 -3.13 2.47
N LEU A 55 6.94 -3.28 1.20
CA LEU A 55 6.36 -2.18 0.42
C LEU A 55 5.08 -1.65 1.05
N SER A 56 4.15 -2.51 1.47
CA SER A 56 2.94 -2.09 2.18
C SER A 56 3.25 -1.36 3.49
N THR A 57 4.23 -1.82 4.25
CA THR A 57 4.66 -1.19 5.50
C THR A 57 5.24 0.21 5.26
N VAL A 58 6.09 0.36 4.25
CA VAL A 58 6.65 1.67 3.85
C VAL A 58 5.54 2.64 3.44
N VAL A 59 4.52 2.17 2.71
CA VAL A 59 3.37 3.00 2.32
C VAL A 59 2.58 3.49 3.53
N ILE A 60 2.31 2.60 4.49
CA ILE A 60 1.57 2.94 5.71
C ILE A 60 2.35 3.97 6.54
N ILE A 61 3.65 3.76 6.77
CA ILE A 61 4.49 4.68 7.53
C ILE A 61 4.57 6.04 6.84
N THR A 62 4.78 6.06 5.51
CA THR A 62 4.84 7.32 4.73
C THR A 62 3.51 8.07 4.79
N GLY A 63 2.38 7.36 4.70
CA GLY A 63 1.03 7.93 4.86
C GLY A 63 0.77 8.49 6.27
N CYS A 64 1.24 7.82 7.32
CA CYS A 64 1.17 8.32 8.69
C CYS A 64 1.99 9.60 8.88
N PHE A 65 3.21 9.66 8.35
CA PHE A 65 4.04 10.87 8.42
C PHE A 65 3.41 12.04 7.67
N SER A 66 2.91 11.84 6.44
CA SER A 66 2.23 12.89 5.67
C SER A 66 0.88 13.34 6.23
N TYR A 67 0.30 12.60 7.17
CA TYR A 67 -0.89 13.03 7.92
C TYR A 67 -0.55 13.83 9.17
N TYR A 68 0.58 13.49 9.82
CA TYR A 68 1.07 14.20 11.00
C TYR A 68 1.77 15.53 10.66
N GLN A 69 2.35 15.64 9.46
CA GLN A 69 2.97 16.86 8.92
C GLN A 69 1.94 17.79 8.27
#